data_AF-A0A945A882-F1
#
_entry.id   AF-A0A945A882-F1
#
_cell.length_a   1.000
_cell.length_b   1.000
_cell.length_c   1.000
_cell.angle_alpha   90.00
_cell.angle_beta   90.00
_cell.angle_gamma   90.00
#
_symmetry.space_group_name_H-M   'P 1'
#
loop_
_entity.id
_entity.type
_entity.pdbx_description
1 polymer ?
#
loop_
_entity_poly.entity_id
_entity_poly.type
_entity_poly.pdbx_seq_one_letter_code
_entity_poly.pdbx_strand_id
1 'polypeptide(L)'
;MDGSHTGYEGITHRRQVLFARPVGGIMPYVVVIDRVTGEGVHEVDQYFHFLPGPMEHGGVEAHTALLDGPNLLVRALPTDGLVMASVASEVSFVYTQKEPRPAIRFRQKNTLPITFVTLLVPYVGTELPEVSFNAYPLDNALGVRVVGDGFSDVVFVTEHPVDIAALGIDRVVRAGLIRENGSGESERSLIE
;
A
#
# COMPACT_ATOMS: atom_id res chain seq x y z
N MET A 1 -4.95 9.75 5.04
CA MET A 1 -6.41 9.70 4.83
C MET A 1 -6.92 8.41 5.46
N ASP A 2 -8.11 8.42 6.05
CA ASP A 2 -8.78 7.25 6.63
C ASP A 2 -10.25 7.29 6.22
N GLY A 3 -10.79 6.16 5.78
CA GLY A 3 -12.19 6.02 5.37
C GLY A 3 -12.71 4.62 5.66
N SER A 4 -13.99 4.51 6.00
CA SER A 4 -14.65 3.22 6.22
C SER A 4 -15.97 3.13 5.45
N HIS A 5 -16.34 1.91 5.07
CA HIS A 5 -17.54 1.60 4.34
C HIS A 5 -18.15 0.27 4.82
N THR A 6 -19.46 0.28 5.06
CA THR A 6 -20.27 -0.87 5.49
C THR A 6 -21.24 -1.28 4.39
N GLY A 7 -20.72 -1.55 3.20
CA GLY A 7 -21.52 -1.89 2.01
C GLY A 7 -22.15 -3.27 2.03
N TYR A 8 -21.69 -4.15 2.92
CA TYR A 8 -22.21 -5.51 3.11
C TYR A 8 -22.58 -5.71 4.58
N GLU A 9 -23.69 -6.40 4.83
CA GLU A 9 -24.16 -6.66 6.19
C GLU A 9 -23.11 -7.43 7.00
N GLY A 10 -22.82 -6.95 8.20
CA GLY A 10 -21.82 -7.56 9.10
C GLY A 10 -20.36 -7.41 8.66
N ILE A 11 -20.08 -6.69 7.57
CA ILE A 11 -18.73 -6.49 7.03
C ILE A 11 -18.40 -5.00 6.99
N THR A 12 -17.24 -4.65 7.53
CA THR A 12 -16.68 -3.30 7.43
C THR A 12 -15.38 -3.35 6.65
N HIS A 13 -15.26 -2.50 5.63
CA HIS A 13 -13.99 -2.23 4.97
C HIS A 13 -13.48 -0.86 5.42
N ARG A 14 -12.26 -0.81 5.97
CA ARG A 14 -11.56 0.43 6.32
C ARG A 14 -10.28 0.55 5.49
N ARG A 15 -10.09 1.70 4.85
CA ARG A 15 -8.90 2.04 4.06
C ARG A 15 -8.16 3.18 4.73
N GLN A 16 -6.88 2.98 4.97
CA GLN A 16 -5.94 4.01 5.39
C GLN A 16 -4.91 4.22 4.29
N VAL A 17 -4.67 5.49 3.93
CA VAL A 17 -3.73 5.88 2.88
C VAL A 17 -2.72 6.85 3.47
N LEU A 18 -1.45 6.45 3.45
CA LEU A 18 -0.32 7.23 3.96
C LEU A 18 0.57 7.62 2.78
N PHE A 19 0.76 8.93 2.61
CA PHE A 19 1.61 9.47 1.56
C PHE A 19 2.96 9.88 2.15
N ALA A 20 4.01 9.19 1.75
CA ALA A 20 5.38 9.55 2.06
C ALA A 20 5.82 10.66 1.11
N ARG A 21 5.91 11.89 1.65
CA ARG A 21 6.32 13.06 0.87
C ARG A 21 7.78 12.93 0.42
N PRO A 22 8.13 13.52 -0.74
CA PRO A 22 9.51 13.58 -1.15
C PRO A 22 10.29 14.53 -0.24
N VAL A 23 11.43 14.09 0.28
CA VAL A 23 12.32 14.89 1.14
C VAL A 23 13.76 14.57 0.76
N GLY A 24 14.62 15.58 0.61
CA GLY A 24 16.06 15.35 0.43
C GLY A 24 16.44 14.49 -0.79
N GLY A 25 15.66 14.53 -1.87
CA GLY A 25 15.88 13.70 -3.06
C GLY A 25 15.24 12.30 -3.00
N ILE A 26 14.66 11.92 -1.87
CA ILE A 26 13.92 10.67 -1.71
C ILE A 26 12.61 10.75 -2.50
N MET A 27 12.34 9.72 -3.30
CA MET A 27 11.13 9.62 -4.10
C MET A 27 9.86 9.51 -3.25
N PRO A 28 8.72 10.05 -3.71
CA PRO A 28 7.46 9.88 -3.01
C PRO A 28 6.92 8.46 -3.20
N TYR A 29 6.13 7.98 -2.24
CA TYR A 29 5.38 6.74 -2.37
C TYR A 29 4.12 6.77 -1.51
N VAL A 30 3.22 5.81 -1.73
CA VAL A 30 1.99 5.65 -0.96
C VAL A 30 1.94 4.26 -0.36
N VAL A 31 1.55 4.16 0.91
CA VAL A 31 1.15 2.90 1.54
C VAL A 31 -0.36 2.92 1.71
N VAL A 32 -1.02 1.90 1.14
CA VAL A 32 -2.47 1.66 1.26
C VAL A 32 -2.66 0.47 2.19
N ILE A 33 -3.46 0.64 3.24
CA ILE A 33 -3.80 -0.40 4.20
C ILE A 33 -5.30 -0.58 4.16
N ASP A 34 -5.73 -1.76 3.74
CA ASP A 34 -7.13 -2.16 3.72
C ASP A 34 -7.37 -3.21 4.77
N ARG A 35 -8.26 -2.94 5.72
CA ARG A 35 -8.72 -3.90 6.71
C ARG A 35 -10.18 -4.22 6.47
N VAL A 36 -10.49 -5.50 6.31
CA VAL A 36 -11.85 -6.01 6.25
C VAL A 36 -12.13 -6.73 7.56
N THR A 37 -13.14 -6.29 8.29
CA THR A 37 -13.57 -6.86 9.57
C THR A 37 -15.00 -7.35 9.49
N GLY A 38 -15.34 -8.30 10.36
CA GLY A 38 -16.61 -9.00 10.39
C GLY A 38 -16.44 -10.38 11.01
N GLU A 39 -17.41 -11.27 10.83
CA GLU A 39 -17.38 -12.63 11.36
C GLU A 39 -17.32 -13.67 10.25
N GLY A 40 -16.70 -14.82 10.52
CA GLY A 40 -16.66 -15.96 9.61
C GLY A 40 -15.54 -15.92 8.57
N VAL A 41 -15.58 -16.90 7.66
CA VAL A 41 -14.59 -17.09 6.58
C VAL A 41 -15.08 -16.40 5.32
N HIS A 42 -14.24 -15.54 4.75
CA HIS A 42 -14.56 -14.75 3.56
C HIS A 42 -13.46 -14.84 2.52
N GLU A 43 -13.84 -14.67 1.26
CA GLU A 43 -12.92 -14.37 0.16
C GLU A 43 -12.98 -12.87 -0.11
N VAL A 44 -11.84 -12.19 -0.04
CA VAL A 44 -11.73 -10.74 -0.20
C VAL A 44 -10.77 -10.44 -1.34
N ASP A 45 -11.21 -9.55 -2.23
CA ASP A 45 -10.47 -9.11 -3.40
C ASP A 45 -10.15 -7.61 -3.35
N GLN A 46 -8.88 -7.26 -3.55
CA GLN A 46 -8.41 -5.89 -3.70
C GLN A 46 -7.95 -5.68 -5.16
N TYR A 47 -8.59 -4.75 -5.86
CA TYR A 47 -8.32 -4.48 -7.27
C TYR A 47 -7.49 -3.22 -7.46
N PHE A 48 -6.54 -3.28 -8.39
CA PHE A 48 -5.82 -2.12 -8.93
C PHE A 48 -5.95 -2.10 -10.44
N HIS A 49 -6.44 -0.98 -10.96
CA HIS A 49 -6.58 -0.75 -12.40
C HIS A 49 -5.49 0.17 -12.89
N PHE A 50 -4.88 -0.16 -14.03
CA PHE A 50 -3.81 0.62 -14.63
C PHE A 50 -4.34 1.46 -15.81
N LEU A 51 -3.49 2.34 -16.33
CA LEU A 51 -3.78 3.00 -17.61
C LEU A 51 -3.75 1.96 -18.74
N PRO A 52 -4.49 2.18 -19.85
CA PRO A 52 -4.31 1.41 -21.07
C PRO A 52 -2.84 1.45 -21.50
N GLY A 53 -2.23 0.28 -21.70
CA GLY A 53 -0.82 0.19 -22.03
C GLY A 53 -0.16 -1.09 -21.52
N PRO A 54 1.16 -1.22 -21.75
CA PRO A 54 1.93 -2.36 -21.27
C PRO A 54 2.00 -2.36 -19.74
N MET A 55 1.81 -3.56 -19.17
CA MET A 55 1.93 -3.83 -17.74
C MET A 55 2.67 -5.16 -17.59
N GLU A 56 3.64 -5.18 -16.69
CA GLU A 56 4.38 -6.37 -16.30
C GLU A 56 4.01 -6.74 -14.87
N HIS A 57 4.02 -8.04 -14.56
CA HIS A 57 3.70 -8.52 -13.22
C HIS A 57 4.44 -9.81 -12.89
N GLY A 58 4.71 -10.01 -11.61
CA GLY A 58 5.37 -11.20 -11.08
C GLY A 58 5.16 -11.30 -9.56
N GLY A 59 5.03 -12.51 -9.02
CA GLY A 59 4.79 -12.69 -7.58
C GLY A 59 3.56 -11.93 -7.08
N VAL A 60 3.77 -10.94 -6.21
CA VAL A 60 2.73 -10.04 -5.67
C VAL A 60 2.96 -8.57 -6.06
N GLU A 61 3.61 -8.35 -7.21
CA GLU A 61 3.85 -7.02 -7.78
C GLU A 61 3.44 -6.91 -9.25
N ALA A 62 3.05 -5.70 -9.64
CA ALA A 62 2.84 -5.33 -11.02
C ALA A 62 3.24 -3.87 -11.24
N HIS A 63 3.64 -3.53 -12.45
CA HIS A 63 3.96 -2.16 -12.82
C HIS A 63 3.65 -1.87 -14.28
N THR A 64 3.37 -0.61 -14.58
CA THR A 64 3.31 -0.16 -15.98
C THR A 64 4.72 -0.18 -16.60
N ALA A 65 4.81 -0.37 -17.91
CA ALA A 65 6.09 -0.48 -18.64
C ALA A 65 6.16 0.52 -19.82
N LEU A 66 5.86 1.79 -19.55
CA LEU A 66 5.99 2.87 -20.52
C LEU A 66 7.48 3.25 -20.66
N LEU A 67 8.01 3.25 -21.89
CA LEU A 67 9.46 3.43 -22.15
C LEU A 67 10.02 4.74 -21.59
N ASP A 68 9.40 5.87 -21.94
CA ASP A 68 9.84 7.21 -21.52
C ASP A 68 8.76 7.93 -20.68
N GLY A 69 7.88 7.13 -20.06
CA GLY A 69 6.65 7.61 -19.44
C GLY A 69 6.64 7.56 -17.91
N PRO A 70 5.62 8.17 -17.29
CA PRO A 70 5.34 7.98 -15.88
C PRO A 70 4.84 6.56 -15.64
N ASN A 71 5.55 5.80 -14.82
CA ASN A 71 5.17 4.46 -14.43
C ASN A 71 4.76 4.37 -12.96
N LEU A 72 4.07 3.29 -12.62
CA LEU A 72 3.63 2.99 -11.27
C LEU A 72 3.94 1.54 -10.92
N LEU A 73 4.71 1.33 -9.87
CA LEU A 73 4.88 0.04 -9.21
C LEU A 73 3.80 -0.14 -8.14
N VAL A 74 3.11 -1.27 -8.18
CA VAL A 74 2.13 -1.72 -7.19
C VAL A 74 2.61 -3.04 -6.60
N ARG A 75 2.88 -3.08 -5.30
CA ARG A 75 3.38 -4.28 -4.63
C ARG A 75 2.63 -4.53 -3.34
N ALA A 76 2.04 -5.71 -3.17
CA ALA A 76 1.45 -6.10 -1.90
C ALA A 76 2.52 -6.69 -0.96
N LEU A 77 2.34 -6.50 0.34
CA LEU A 77 3.11 -7.19 1.36
C LEU A 77 2.75 -8.68 1.33
N PRO A 78 3.72 -9.60 1.09
CA PRO A 78 3.43 -11.02 1.07
C PRO A 78 2.85 -11.49 2.41
N THR A 79 1.76 -12.24 2.34
CA THR A 79 1.12 -12.90 3.49
C THR A 79 0.65 -14.28 3.07
N ASP A 80 0.50 -15.19 4.04
CA ASP A 80 0.03 -16.54 3.77
C ASP A 80 -1.33 -16.54 3.07
N GLY A 81 -1.42 -17.30 1.99
CA GLY A 81 -2.64 -17.42 1.18
C GLY A 81 -2.96 -16.20 0.29
N LEU A 82 -2.10 -15.18 0.24
CA LEU A 82 -2.25 -14.07 -0.70
C LEU A 82 -1.92 -14.53 -2.12
N VAL A 83 -2.85 -14.30 -3.05
CA VAL A 83 -2.67 -14.61 -4.47
C VAL A 83 -2.94 -13.37 -5.31
N MET A 84 -2.04 -13.05 -6.22
CA MET A 84 -2.24 -12.02 -7.24
C MET A 84 -2.60 -12.66 -8.58
N ALA A 85 -3.53 -12.04 -9.31
CA ALA A 85 -3.84 -12.42 -10.70
C ALA A 85 -4.07 -11.17 -11.55
N SER A 86 -3.66 -11.23 -12.83
CA SER A 86 -4.12 -10.28 -13.85
C SER A 86 -5.60 -10.57 -14.17
N VAL A 87 -6.40 -9.52 -14.31
CA VAL A 87 -7.84 -9.60 -14.56
C VAL A 87 -8.24 -8.64 -15.68
N ALA A 88 -9.23 -9.06 -16.48
CA ALA A 88 -9.78 -8.20 -17.52
C ALA A 88 -10.48 -6.98 -16.88
N SER A 89 -10.24 -5.80 -17.44
CA SER A 89 -10.86 -4.55 -17.02
C SER A 89 -11.09 -3.65 -18.22
N GLU A 90 -12.06 -2.75 -18.10
CA GLU A 90 -12.33 -1.68 -19.06
C GLU A 90 -12.25 -0.31 -18.37
N VAL A 91 -12.04 0.75 -19.14
CA VAL A 91 -12.19 2.14 -18.72
C VAL A 91 -12.95 2.92 -19.79
N SER A 92 -13.64 3.99 -19.39
CA SER A 92 -14.36 4.88 -20.29
C SER A 92 -14.02 6.32 -19.91
N PHE A 93 -13.12 6.95 -20.68
CA PHE A 93 -12.78 8.37 -20.51
C PHE A 93 -13.79 9.29 -21.21
N VAL A 94 -14.47 8.77 -22.24
CA VAL A 94 -15.53 9.46 -22.99
C VAL A 94 -16.77 8.59 -22.95
N TYR A 95 -17.93 9.21 -22.70
CA TYR A 95 -19.21 8.51 -22.60
C TYR A 95 -19.43 7.57 -23.78
N THR A 96 -19.93 6.36 -23.51
CA THR A 96 -20.13 5.23 -24.46
C THR A 96 -18.88 4.62 -25.09
N GLN A 97 -17.69 5.17 -24.88
CA GLN A 97 -16.45 4.61 -25.42
C GLN A 97 -15.71 3.88 -24.31
N LYS A 98 -15.63 2.56 -24.44
CA LYS A 98 -14.87 1.71 -23.54
C LYS A 98 -13.61 1.24 -24.23
N GLU A 99 -12.52 1.20 -23.49
CA GLU A 99 -11.29 0.59 -23.93
C GLU A 99 -10.79 -0.42 -22.89
N PRO A 100 -10.17 -1.53 -23.33
CA PRO A 100 -9.57 -2.48 -22.43
C PRO A 100 -8.37 -1.84 -21.71
N ARG A 101 -8.19 -2.21 -20.44
CA ARG A 101 -7.02 -1.84 -19.65
C ARG A 101 -6.57 -3.00 -18.74
N PRO A 102 -5.28 -3.08 -18.42
CA PRO A 102 -4.81 -4.06 -17.45
C PRO A 102 -5.32 -3.72 -16.05
N ALA A 103 -5.58 -4.77 -15.28
CA ALA A 103 -5.84 -4.68 -13.85
C ALA A 103 -5.25 -5.92 -13.16
N ILE A 104 -4.91 -5.77 -11.89
CA ILE A 104 -4.58 -6.89 -11.02
C ILE A 104 -5.60 -7.01 -9.90
N ARG A 105 -5.70 -8.21 -9.36
CA ARG A 105 -6.47 -8.55 -8.18
C ARG A 105 -5.59 -9.27 -7.18
N PHE A 106 -5.45 -8.71 -5.99
CA PHE A 106 -4.98 -9.42 -4.82
C PHE A 106 -6.16 -10.11 -4.13
N ARG A 107 -6.01 -11.39 -3.77
CA ARG A 107 -7.05 -12.19 -3.15
C ARG A 107 -6.54 -12.87 -1.89
N GLN A 108 -7.36 -12.87 -0.86
CA GLN A 108 -7.19 -13.73 0.31
C GLN A 108 -8.50 -14.42 0.66
N LYS A 109 -8.42 -15.66 1.16
CA LYS A 109 -9.55 -16.37 1.75
C LYS A 109 -9.20 -16.82 3.15
N ASN A 110 -9.80 -16.20 4.16
CA ASN A 110 -9.48 -16.47 5.56
C ASN A 110 -10.65 -16.08 6.49
N THR A 111 -10.56 -16.45 7.76
CA THR A 111 -11.40 -15.89 8.82
C THR A 111 -11.06 -14.42 9.00
N LEU A 112 -12.08 -13.55 9.05
CA LEU A 112 -11.86 -12.13 9.30
C LEU A 112 -11.27 -11.89 10.71
N PRO A 113 -10.42 -10.87 10.90
CA PRO A 113 -10.09 -9.81 9.93
C PRO A 113 -9.06 -10.22 8.88
N ILE A 114 -9.22 -9.69 7.66
CA ILE A 114 -8.23 -9.77 6.57
C ILE A 114 -7.62 -8.38 6.38
N THR A 115 -6.29 -8.31 6.23
CA THR A 115 -5.58 -7.04 6.00
C THR A 115 -4.69 -7.12 4.77
N PHE A 116 -4.87 -6.19 3.83
CA PHE A 116 -3.95 -5.96 2.73
C PHE A 116 -3.10 -4.74 3.03
N VAL A 117 -1.81 -4.83 2.73
CA VAL A 117 -0.86 -3.72 2.85
C VAL A 117 -0.15 -3.60 1.51
N THR A 118 -0.35 -2.48 0.81
CA THR A 118 0.09 -2.30 -0.57
C THR A 118 0.95 -1.05 -0.69
N LEU A 119 2.12 -1.18 -1.29
CA LEU A 119 3.02 -0.09 -1.65
C LEU A 119 2.74 0.35 -3.09
N LEU A 120 2.60 1.66 -3.30
CA LEU A 120 2.49 2.29 -4.62
C LEU A 120 3.67 3.25 -4.80
N VAL A 121 4.51 3.00 -5.80
CA VAL A 121 5.71 3.80 -6.06
C VAL A 121 5.68 4.35 -7.49
N PRO A 122 5.45 5.66 -7.68
CA PRO A 122 5.59 6.29 -8.98
C PRO A 122 7.07 6.38 -9.37
N TYR A 123 7.37 6.16 -10.65
CA TYR A 123 8.72 6.31 -11.20
C TYR A 123 8.65 6.75 -12.68
N VAL A 124 9.79 7.04 -13.30
CA VAL A 124 9.86 7.49 -14.70
C VAL A 124 10.87 6.63 -15.45
N GLY A 125 10.53 6.26 -16.69
CA GLY A 125 11.39 5.45 -17.53
C GLY A 125 11.27 3.96 -17.23
N THR A 126 12.26 3.19 -17.68
CA THR A 126 12.25 1.72 -17.63
C THR A 126 12.91 1.11 -16.40
N GLU A 127 13.67 1.90 -15.64
CA GLU A 127 14.35 1.41 -14.44
C GLU A 127 13.39 1.35 -13.25
N LEU A 128 13.19 0.14 -12.72
CA LEU A 128 12.37 -0.05 -11.53
C LEU A 128 13.02 0.59 -10.30
N PRO A 129 12.25 1.21 -9.42
CA PRO A 129 12.80 1.76 -8.18
C PRO A 129 13.31 0.63 -7.28
N GLU A 130 14.56 0.74 -6.83
CA GLU A 130 15.13 -0.15 -5.83
C GLU A 130 14.51 0.13 -4.45
N VAL A 131 13.41 -0.56 -4.17
CA VAL A 131 12.69 -0.45 -2.90
C VAL A 131 12.42 -1.84 -2.32
N SER A 132 12.78 -2.03 -1.05
CA SER A 132 12.36 -3.19 -0.26
C SER A 132 11.16 -2.82 0.61
N PHE A 133 10.25 -3.78 0.80
CA PHE A 133 9.00 -3.57 1.50
C PHE A 133 8.66 -4.80 2.34
N ASN A 134 8.73 -4.66 3.67
CA ASN A 134 8.61 -5.79 4.59
C ASN A 134 7.75 -5.43 5.80
N ALA A 135 7.20 -6.44 6.47
CA ALA A 135 6.54 -6.26 7.75
C ALA A 135 7.53 -5.70 8.77
N TYR A 136 7.07 -4.77 9.60
CA TYR A 136 7.83 -4.24 10.72
C TYR A 136 7.04 -4.53 12.01
N PRO A 137 7.53 -5.45 12.86
CA PRO A 137 6.79 -5.88 14.03
C PRO A 137 6.66 -4.72 15.03
N LEU A 138 5.42 -4.42 15.41
CA LEU A 138 5.08 -3.43 16.42
C LEU A 138 3.99 -4.02 17.32
N ASP A 139 4.09 -3.74 18.62
CA ASP A 139 3.01 -4.04 19.54
C ASP A 139 1.85 -3.08 19.27
N ASN A 140 0.63 -3.61 19.18
CA ASN A 140 -0.62 -2.84 19.02
C ASN A 140 -0.71 -1.96 17.76
N ALA A 141 0.19 -2.13 16.79
CA ALA A 141 0.19 -1.40 15.53
C ALA A 141 0.54 -2.32 14.36
N LEU A 142 0.05 -1.98 13.18
CA LEU A 142 0.55 -2.56 11.94
C LEU A 142 1.69 -1.69 11.45
N GLY A 143 2.90 -2.25 11.41
CA GLY A 143 4.09 -1.59 10.89
C GLY A 143 4.58 -2.22 9.59
N VAL A 144 5.11 -1.38 8.71
CA VAL A 144 5.88 -1.80 7.53
C VAL A 144 7.16 -0.98 7.43
N ARG A 145 8.23 -1.63 6.96
CA ARG A 145 9.49 -0.99 6.65
C ARG A 145 9.63 -0.86 5.14
N VAL A 146 9.90 0.36 4.70
CA VAL A 146 10.22 0.70 3.30
C VAL A 146 11.67 1.16 3.27
N VAL A 147 12.53 0.49 2.50
CA VAL A 147 13.94 0.89 2.36
C VAL A 147 14.23 1.11 0.89
N GLY A 148 14.84 2.24 0.54
CA GLY A 148 15.33 2.52 -0.80
C GLY A 148 16.67 3.23 -0.75
N ASP A 149 17.08 3.81 -1.89
CA ASP A 149 18.37 4.48 -1.97
C ASP A 149 18.46 5.68 -1.02
N GLY A 150 19.37 5.60 -0.05
CA GLY A 150 19.61 6.65 0.94
C GLY A 150 18.55 6.82 2.02
N PHE A 151 17.54 5.94 2.13
CA PHE A 151 16.49 6.06 3.16
C PHE A 151 15.94 4.74 3.71
N SER A 152 15.46 4.80 4.95
CA SER A 152 14.68 3.76 5.61
C SER A 152 13.48 4.40 6.33
N ASP A 153 12.29 4.02 5.95
CA ASP A 153 11.06 4.47 6.58
C ASP A 153 10.38 3.34 7.36
N VAL A 154 9.93 3.65 8.58
CA VAL A 154 8.93 2.87 9.29
C VAL A 154 7.59 3.58 9.16
N VAL A 155 6.65 2.93 8.51
CA VAL A 155 5.27 3.40 8.34
C VAL A 155 4.37 2.54 9.21
N PHE A 156 3.51 3.16 10.02
CA PHE A 156 2.63 2.43 10.92
C PHE A 156 1.22 3.02 10.97
N VAL A 157 0.26 2.16 11.31
CA VAL A 157 -1.11 2.54 11.65
C VAL A 157 -1.59 1.74 12.86
N THR A 158 -2.48 2.35 13.63
CA THR A 158 -3.09 1.74 14.81
C THR A 158 -4.61 1.67 14.63
N GLU A 159 -5.25 0.66 15.23
CA GLU A 159 -6.72 0.57 15.18
C GLU A 159 -7.36 1.65 16.04
N HIS A 160 -6.77 1.83 17.21
CA HIS A 160 -7.10 2.81 18.23
C HIS A 160 -5.86 3.64 18.54
N PRO A 161 -6.01 4.91 18.91
CA PRO A 161 -4.88 5.72 19.32
C PRO A 161 -4.13 5.04 20.47
N VAL A 162 -2.84 4.78 20.28
CA VAL A 162 -1.97 4.13 21.27
C VAL A 162 -0.63 4.84 21.34
N ASP A 163 0.05 4.67 22.47
CA ASP A 163 1.47 4.96 22.60
C ASP A 163 2.28 3.90 21.83
N ILE A 164 3.31 4.34 21.10
CA ILE A 164 4.23 3.45 20.40
C ILE A 164 5.66 3.74 20.87
N ALA A 165 5.91 3.46 22.15
CA ALA A 165 7.21 3.64 22.80
C ALA A 165 8.36 2.92 22.08
N ALA A 166 8.09 1.80 21.38
CA ALA A 166 9.06 1.10 20.55
C ALA A 166 9.66 1.97 19.43
N LEU A 167 8.94 3.01 19.02
CA LEU A 167 9.36 4.00 18.03
C LEU A 167 9.86 5.32 18.68
N GLY A 168 10.03 5.33 20.00
CA GLY A 168 10.38 6.52 20.78
C GLY A 168 9.34 7.63 20.65
N ILE A 169 8.07 7.28 20.44
CA ILE A 169 6.94 8.21 20.39
C ILE A 169 6.29 8.19 21.78
N ASP A 170 6.34 9.33 22.48
CA ASP A 170 5.85 9.53 23.85
C ASP A 170 4.44 10.12 23.92
N ARG A 171 3.67 9.93 22.85
CA ARG A 171 2.32 10.46 22.68
C ARG A 171 1.44 9.46 21.97
N VAL A 172 0.14 9.65 22.13
CA VAL A 172 -0.88 8.82 21.50
C VAL A 172 -1.00 9.17 20.02
N VAL A 173 -0.87 8.18 19.14
CA VAL A 173 -0.92 8.35 17.68
C VAL A 173 -1.80 7.30 17.01
N ARG A 174 -2.38 7.67 15.86
CA ARG A 174 -3.18 6.79 14.99
C ARG A 174 -2.39 6.22 13.82
N ALA A 175 -1.39 6.96 13.38
CA ALA A 175 -0.56 6.61 12.25
C ALA A 175 0.71 7.46 12.24
N GLY A 176 1.73 7.00 11.51
CA GLY A 176 2.90 7.81 11.30
C GLY A 176 3.89 7.22 10.31
N LEU A 177 4.85 8.06 9.96
CA LEU A 177 6.02 7.72 9.19
C LEU A 177 7.23 8.27 9.95
N ILE A 178 8.20 7.41 10.21
CA ILE A 178 9.52 7.77 10.73
C ILE A 178 10.52 7.45 9.63
N ARG A 179 11.22 8.48 9.16
CA ARG A 179 12.22 8.38 8.10
C ARG A 179 13.59 8.53 8.70
N GLU A 180 14.48 7.60 8.39
CA GLU A 180 15.92 7.71 8.64
C GLU A 180 16.64 7.91 7.31
N ASN A 181 17.46 8.96 7.23
CA ASN A 181 18.33 9.19 6.07
C ASN A 181 19.66 8.43 6.21
N GLY A 182 20.45 8.35 5.13
CA GLY A 182 21.75 7.68 5.11
C GLY A 182 22.79 8.24 6.12
N SER A 183 22.57 9.44 6.67
CA SER A 183 23.41 10.03 7.73
C SER A 183 22.92 9.72 9.16
N GLY A 184 21.81 9.00 9.32
CA GLY A 184 21.24 8.61 10.62
C GLY A 184 20.37 9.68 11.29
N GLU A 185 20.03 10.77 10.59
CA GLU A 185 19.06 11.74 11.08
C GLU A 185 17.65 11.23 10.82
N SER A 186 16.76 11.43 11.80
CA SER A 186 15.36 10.99 11.71
C SER A 186 14.39 12.16 11.57
N GLU A 187 13.49 12.06 10.59
CA GLU A 187 12.31 12.92 10.47
C GLU A 187 11.04 12.14 10.84
N ARG A 188 10.10 12.79 11.53
CA ARG A 188 8.84 12.17 11.96
C ARG A 188 7.64 12.94 11.42
N SER A 189 6.72 12.22 10.79
CA SER A 189 5.40 12.72 10.41
C SER A 189 4.34 11.88 11.11
N LEU A 190 3.67 12.45 12.12
CA LEU A 190 2.71 11.76 12.99
C LEU A 190 1.28 12.27 12.77
N ILE A 191 0.30 11.38 12.94
CA ILE A 191 -1.12 11.70 12.91
C ILE A 191 -1.73 11.29 14.25
N GLU A 192 -2.36 12.25 14.93
CA GLU A 192 -3.07 12.09 16.20
C GLU A 192 -4.52 11.59 16.01
#